data_AF-A0A2S2KSG0-F1
#
_entry.id   AF-A0A2S2KSG0-F1
#
_cell.length_a   1.000
_cell.length_b   1.000
_cell.length_c   1.000
_cell.angle_alpha   90.00
_cell.angle_beta   90.00
_cell.angle_gamma   90.00
#
_symmetry.space_group_name_H-M   'P 1'
#
loop_
_entity.id
_entity.type
_entity.pdbx_description
1 polymer ?
#
loop_
_entity_poly.entity_id
_entity_poly.type
_entity_poly.pdbx_seq_one_letter_code
_entity_poly.pdbx_strand_id
1 'polypeptide(L)' 'MDISSKKLPMILIVILLGILIVQFVSNDSDKKFIDVETCEIWVEDSLTKKPRYLGEYDSKCLDFKNLNP' A
#
# COMPACT_ATOMS: atom_id res chain seq x y z
N MET A 1 28.36 25.47 24.55
CA MET A 1 27.35 24.87 23.65
C MET A 1 27.78 23.44 23.49
N ASP A 2 27.33 22.56 24.39
CA ASP A 2 27.90 21.22 24.55
C ASP A 2 26.78 20.21 24.76
N ILE A 3 25.84 20.21 23.82
CA ILE A 3 24.82 19.16 23.69
C ILE A 3 25.29 18.06 22.72
N SER A 4 26.54 18.14 22.23
CA SER A 4 27.24 17.02 21.59
C SER A 4 27.67 15.97 22.61
N SER A 5 26.72 15.53 23.44
CA SER A 5 26.88 14.37 24.31
C SER A 5 26.80 13.15 23.41
N LYS A 6 27.86 12.34 23.39
CA LYS A 6 28.09 11.15 22.55
C LYS A 6 26.89 10.16 22.47
N LYS A 7 25.90 10.32 23.35
CA LYS A 7 24.67 9.51 23.45
C LYS A 7 23.51 10.01 22.55
N LEU A 8 23.42 11.31 22.26
CA LEU A 8 22.40 11.88 21.38
C LEU A 8 22.37 11.29 19.95
N PRO A 9 23.51 11.16 19.24
CA PRO A 9 23.51 10.55 17.91
C PRO A 9 23.10 9.08 17.94
N MET A 10 23.40 8.36 19.03
CA MET A 10 23.02 6.95 19.17
C MET A 10 21.51 6.76 19.34
N ILE A 11 20.86 7.62 20.13
CA ILE A 11 19.40 7.60 20.30
C ILE A 11 18.70 7.91 18.98
N LEU A 12 19.21 8.88 18.22
CA LEU A 12 18.70 9.22 16.89
C LEU A 12 18.77 8.04 15.91
N ILE A 13 19.88 7.30 15.92
CA ILE A 13 20.04 6.10 15.06
C ILE A 13 18.99 5.04 15.40
N VAL A 14 18.75 4.77 16.69
CA VAL A 14 17.74 3.79 17.12
C VAL A 14 16.34 4.21 16.70
N ILE A 15 16.00 5.50 16.82
CA ILE A 15 14.72 6.03 16.37
C ILE A 15 14.57 5.89 14.85
N LEU A 16 15.61 6.24 14.08
CA LEU A 16 15.62 6.10 12.62
C LEU A 16 15.45 4.64 12.17
N LEU A 17 16.12 3.70 12.84
CA LEU A 17 15.94 2.26 12.61
C LEU A 17 14.50 1.82 12.91
N GLY A 18 13.91 2.31 14.00
CA GLY A 18 12.51 2.03 14.33
C GLY A 18 11.55 2.53 13.25
N ILE A 19 11.74 3.76 12.76
CA ILE A 19 10.94 4.33 11.68
C ILE A 19 11.09 3.51 10.39
N LEU A 20 12.31 3.09 10.04
CA LEU A 20 12.57 2.27 8.86
C LEU A 20 11.84 0.91 8.91
N ILE A 21 11.83 0.25 10.07
CA ILE A 21 11.13 -1.03 10.24
C ILE A 21 9.61 -0.84 10.09
N VAL A 22 9.06 0.21 10.72
CA VAL A 22 7.63 0.53 10.58
C VAL A 22 7.27 0.84 9.13
N GLN A 23 8.08 1.63 8.43
CA GLN A 23 7.90 1.93 7.02
C GLN A 23 7.97 0.66 6.17
N PHE A 24 8.90 -0.25 6.45
CA PHE A 24 9.05 -1.50 5.72
C PHE A 24 7.82 -2.40 5.85
N VAL A 25 7.31 -2.59 7.07
CA VAL A 25 6.11 -3.42 7.33
C VAL A 25 4.83 -2.76 6.79
N SER A 26 4.76 -1.44 6.84
CA SER A 26 3.59 -0.68 6.38
C SER A 26 3.59 -0.43 4.87
N ASN A 27 4.61 -0.91 4.14
CA ASN A 27 4.75 -0.71 2.70
C ASN A 27 3.87 -1.66 1.87
N ASP A 28 2.84 -2.27 2.46
CA ASP A 28 1.81 -2.97 1.70
C ASP A 28 0.88 -1.94 1.05
N SER A 29 1.37 -1.32 -0.02
CA SER A 29 0.54 -0.60 -0.97
C SER A 29 -0.16 -1.62 -1.84
N ASP A 30 -1.11 -2.37 -1.27
CA ASP A 30 -2.11 -3.13 -2.02
C ASP A 30 -2.97 -2.12 -2.78
N LYS A 31 -2.41 -1.61 -3.89
CA LYS A 31 -3.14 -0.76 -4.82
C LYS A 31 -4.24 -1.64 -5.40
N LYS A 32 -5.47 -1.34 -4.99
CA LYS A 32 -6.66 -1.94 -5.56
C LYS A 32 -6.94 -1.28 -6.90
N PHE A 33 -7.14 -2.11 -7.91
CA PHE A 33 -7.48 -1.72 -9.26
C PHE A 33 -8.83 -2.31 -9.62
N ILE A 34 -9.52 -1.71 -10.60
CA ILE A 34 -10.81 -2.17 -11.09
C ILE A 34 -10.63 -2.60 -12.54
N ASP A 35 -11.03 -3.82 -12.86
CA ASP A 35 -11.16 -4.29 -14.23
C ASP A 35 -12.38 -3.61 -14.87
N VAL A 36 -12.17 -2.89 -15.97
CA VAL A 36 -13.24 -2.08 -16.60
C VAL A 36 -14.27 -2.96 -17.32
N GLU A 37 -13.90 -4.17 -17.73
CA GLU A 37 -14.80 -5.06 -18.47
C GLU A 37 -15.75 -5.82 -17.52
N THR A 38 -15.19 -6.36 -16.43
CA THR A 38 -15.94 -7.15 -15.45
C THR A 38 -16.38 -6.36 -14.22
N CYS A 39 -15.86 -5.14 -14.01
CA CYS A 39 -15.98 -4.35 -12.79
C CYS A 39 -15.43 -5.04 -11.54
N GLU A 40 -14.57 -6.05 -11.71
CA GLU A 40 -13.98 -6.80 -10.61
C GLU A 40 -12.75 -6.08 -10.05
N ILE A 41 -12.64 -6.08 -8.72
CA ILE A 41 -11.52 -5.50 -8.00
C ILE A 41 -10.39 -6.52 -7.95
N TRP A 42 -9.19 -6.08 -8.33
CA TRP A 42 -7.97 -6.87 -8.25
C TRP A 42 -6.84 -6.10 -7.59
N VAL A 43 -5.88 -6.83 -7.05
CA VAL A 43 -4.64 -6.27 -6.47
C VAL A 43 -3.44 -6.83 -7.22
N GLU A 44 -2.39 -6.03 -7.34
CA GLU A 44 -1.12 -6.51 -7.89
C GLU A 44 -0.39 -7.33 -6.81
N ASP A 45 -0.21 -8.63 -7.06
CA ASP A 45 0.52 -9.49 -6.15
C ASP A 45 1.99 -9.03 -6.03
N SER A 46 2.43 -8.76 -4.80
CA SER A 46 3.74 -8.16 -4.53
C SER A 46 4.92 -9.05 -4.96
N LEU A 47 4.73 -10.37 -5.00
CA LEU A 47 5.77 -11.36 -5.33
C LEU A 47 5.80 -11.68 -6.83
N THR A 48 4.63 -11.84 -7.44
CA THR A 48 4.51 -12.33 -8.82
C THR A 48 4.18 -11.23 -9.83
N LYS A 49 3.83 -10.02 -9.36
CA LYS A 49 3.36 -8.89 -10.18
C LYS A 49 2.16 -9.24 -11.07
N LYS A 50 1.42 -10.29 -10.70
CA LYS A 50 0.22 -10.72 -11.42
C LYS A 50 -1.03 -10.14 -10.77
N PRO A 51 -2.09 -9.90 -11.57
CA PRO A 51 -3.37 -9.51 -11.02
C PRO A 51 -3.94 -10.67 -10.20
N ARG A 52 -4.29 -10.38 -8.94
CA ARG A 52 -5.06 -11.26 -8.08
C ARG A 52 -6.45 -10.66 -7.90
N TYR A 53 -7.43 -11.29 -8.53
CA TYR A 53 -8.83 -10.92 -8.40
C TYR A 53 -9.37 -11.28 -7.01
N LEU A 54 -10.14 -10.36 -6.41
CA LEU A 54 -10.64 -10.51 -5.05
C LEU A 54 -12.04 -11.14 -4.99
N GLY A 55 -12.72 -11.33 -6.13
CA GLY A 55 -14.14 -11.70 -6.15
C GLY A 55 -15.06 -10.59 -5.60
N GLU A 56 -14.52 -9.38 -5.42
CA GLU A 56 -15.26 -8.18 -5.03
C GLU A 56 -15.48 -7.33 -6.28
N TYR A 57 -16.68 -6.75 -6.44
CA TYR A 57 -17.02 -5.93 -7.60
C TYR A 57 -17.29 -4.49 -7.18
N ASP A 58 -16.79 -3.53 -7.96
CA ASP A 58 -17.05 -2.12 -7.71
C ASP A 58 -18.49 -1.75 -8.14
N SER A 59 -19.29 -1.31 -7.17
CA SER A 59 -20.70 -1.00 -7.40
C SER A 59 -20.89 0.18 -8.37
N LYS A 60 -20.00 1.19 -8.31
CA LYS A 60 -20.11 2.36 -9.20
C LYS A 60 -19.85 1.94 -10.65
N CYS A 61 -18.84 1.12 -10.89
CA CYS A 61 -18.54 0.57 -12.21
C CYS A 61 -19.74 -0.23 -12.75
N LEU A 62 -20.35 -1.09 -11.93
CA LEU A 62 -21.56 -1.83 -12.31
C LEU A 62 -22.74 -0.90 -12.64
N ASP A 63 -22.95 0.15 -11.82
CA ASP A 63 -23.98 1.15 -12.07
C ASP A 63 -23.75 1.88 -13.40
N PHE A 64 -22.52 2.30 -13.70
CA PHE A 64 -22.17 2.93 -14.98
C PHE A 64 -22.38 1.99 -16.17
N LYS A 65 -22.04 0.72 -16.03
CA LYS A 65 -22.26 -0.30 -17.07
C LYS A 65 -23.76 -0.52 -17.33
N ASN A 66 -24.57 -0.53 -16.28
CA ASN A 66 -26.02 -0.66 -16.40
C ASN A 66 -26.68 0.60 -17.00
N LEU A 67 -26.08 1.77 -16.81
CA LEU A 67 -26.55 3.05 -17.38
C LEU A 67 -26.21 3.19 -18.87
N ASN A 68 -25.23 2.45 -19.37
CA ASN A 68 -24.81 2.45 -20.78
C ASN A 68 -24.75 1.00 -21.33
N PRO A 69 -25.93 0.39 -21.58
CA PRO A 69 -26.04 -1.01 -22.01
C PRO A 69 -25.44 -1.29 -23.39
#